data_AF-A0A2V8I617-F1
#
_entry.id   AF-A0A2V8I617-F1
#
_cell.length_a   1.000
_cell.length_b   1.000
_cell.length_c   1.000
_cell.angle_alpha   90.00
_cell.angle_beta   90.00
_cell.angle_gamma   90.00
#
_symmetry.space_group_name_H-M   'P 1'
#
loop_
_entity.id
_entity.type
_entity.pdbx_description
1 polymer ?
#
loop_
_entity_poly.entity_id
_entity_poly.type
_entity_poly.pdbx_seq_one_letter_code
_entity_poly.pdbx_strand_id
1 'polypeptide(L)'
;MKPRAEAFAKAVKKGARIVFGTDAAAGMPGHTAPEFERRVALGMPPRQAIVHATSTPARALGMGDKIGDLKPGMFADIIAVEG
;
A
#
# COMPACT_ATOMS: atom_id res chain seq x y z
N MET A 1 6.55 13.90 -16.68
CA MET A 1 5.85 13.65 -15.40
C MET A 1 6.75 14.17 -14.28
N LYS A 2 6.32 14.36 -13.02
CA LYS A 2 7.28 14.82 -11.97
C LYS A 2 8.34 13.71 -11.73
N PRO A 3 9.63 14.02 -11.47
CA PRO A 3 10.70 13.01 -11.36
C PRO A 3 10.41 11.85 -10.41
N ARG A 4 9.72 12.11 -9.29
CA ARG A 4 9.33 11.09 -8.29
C ARG A 4 8.34 10.06 -8.85
N ALA A 5 7.36 10.53 -9.62
CA ALA A 5 6.34 9.67 -10.19
C ALA A 5 6.96 8.78 -11.29
N GLU A 6 7.90 9.30 -12.08
CA GLU A 6 8.64 8.51 -13.09
C GLU A 6 9.47 7.41 -12.44
N ALA A 7 10.16 7.73 -11.34
CA ALA A 7 10.88 6.73 -10.55
C ALA A 7 9.96 5.63 -10.01
N PHE A 8 8.79 6.01 -9.48
CA PHE A 8 7.80 5.05 -9.00
C PHE A 8 7.29 4.14 -10.12
N ALA A 9 6.84 4.71 -11.25
CA ALA A 9 6.35 3.93 -12.39
C ALA A 9 7.42 2.95 -12.91
N LYS A 10 8.70 3.37 -12.95
CA LYS A 10 9.83 2.50 -13.30
C LYS A 10 10.00 1.36 -12.29
N ALA A 11 9.85 1.62 -10.99
CA ALA A 11 9.93 0.60 -9.95
C ALA A 11 8.80 -0.43 -10.06
N VAL A 12 7.57 0.03 -10.30
CA VAL A 12 6.41 -0.83 -10.56
C VAL A 12 6.65 -1.71 -11.78
N LYS A 13 7.09 -1.12 -12.91
CA LYS A 13 7.41 -1.86 -14.14
C LYS A 13 8.51 -2.92 -13.94
N LYS A 14 9.45 -2.68 -13.02
CA LYS A 14 10.51 -3.62 -12.66
C LYS A 14 10.09 -4.69 -11.65
N GLY A 15 8.84 -4.69 -11.19
CA GLY A 15 8.36 -5.65 -10.20
C GLY A 15 8.97 -5.46 -8.81
N ALA A 16 9.40 -4.24 -8.47
CA ALA A 16 9.93 -3.96 -7.14
C ALA A 16 8.87 -4.23 -6.05
N ARG A 17 9.31 -4.75 -4.90
CA ARG A 17 8.48 -4.80 -3.68
C ARG A 17 8.42 -3.40 -3.08
N ILE A 18 7.23 -2.83 -2.98
CA ILE A 18 7.01 -1.45 -2.52
C ILE A 18 6.00 -1.49 -1.36
N VAL A 19 6.30 -0.78 -0.28
CA VAL A 19 5.37 -0.60 0.85
C VAL A 19 4.46 0.61 0.61
N PHE A 20 3.23 0.58 1.14
CA PHE A 20 2.35 1.74 1.16
C PHE A 20 2.80 2.77 2.20
N GLY A 21 2.99 4.00 1.75
CA GLY A 21 3.45 5.11 2.58
C GLY A 21 3.12 6.43 1.88
N THR A 22 2.61 7.38 2.66
CA THR A 22 2.02 8.63 2.16
C THR A 22 2.77 9.88 2.60
N ASP A 23 3.70 9.75 3.54
CA ASP A 23 4.32 10.89 4.24
C ASP A 23 3.28 11.79 4.95
N ALA A 24 2.19 11.19 5.47
CA ALA A 24 1.07 11.92 6.08
C ALA A 24 1.43 12.73 7.34
N ALA A 25 2.64 12.56 7.89
CA ALA A 25 3.15 13.40 8.98
C ALA A 25 3.27 14.88 8.58
N ALA A 26 3.38 15.18 7.28
CA ALA A 26 3.47 16.54 6.74
C ALA A 26 2.11 17.29 6.62
N GLY A 27 1.14 16.98 7.50
CA GLY A 27 -0.03 17.84 7.73
C GLY A 27 -1.41 17.29 7.34
N MET A 28 -1.60 15.97 7.20
CA MET A 28 -2.93 15.45 6.83
C MET A 28 -3.27 14.06 7.42
N PRO A 29 -3.37 13.91 8.76
CA PRO A 29 -3.95 12.71 9.36
C PRO A 29 -5.34 12.44 8.77
N GLY A 30 -5.63 11.19 8.40
CA GLY A 30 -6.96 10.78 7.89
C GLY A 30 -7.16 10.90 6.37
N HIS A 31 -6.26 11.52 5.61
CA HIS A 31 -6.39 11.66 4.15
C HIS A 31 -5.36 10.82 3.36
N THR A 32 -5.24 9.54 3.69
CA THR A 32 -4.27 8.61 3.07
C THR A 32 -4.83 7.87 1.85
N ALA A 33 -6.15 7.68 1.78
CA ALA A 33 -6.81 6.89 0.73
C ALA A 33 -6.51 7.35 -0.72
N PRO A 34 -6.41 8.67 -1.04
CA PRO A 34 -6.11 9.11 -2.41
C PRO A 34 -4.76 8.61 -2.96
N GLU A 35 -3.85 8.15 -2.11
CA GLU A 35 -2.61 7.54 -2.57
C GLU A 35 -2.84 6.22 -3.33
N PHE A 36 -3.90 5.46 -3.03
CA PHE A 36 -4.26 4.27 -3.81
C PHE A 36 -4.51 4.61 -5.28
N GLU A 37 -5.32 5.65 -5.54
CA GLU A 37 -5.63 6.12 -6.89
C GLU A 37 -4.37 6.59 -7.62
N ARG A 38 -3.50 7.35 -6.94
CA ARG A 38 -2.22 7.81 -7.53
C ARG A 38 -1.35 6.65 -7.95
N ARG A 39 -1.23 5.61 -7.12
CA ARG A 39 -0.41 4.43 -7.44
C ARG A 39 -0.97 3.68 -8.65
N VAL A 40 -2.28 3.54 -8.74
CA VAL A 40 -2.96 2.93 -9.89
C VAL A 40 -2.73 3.75 -11.15
N ALA A 41 -2.88 5.06 -11.09
CA ALA A 41 -2.60 5.97 -12.21
C ALA A 41 -1.14 5.88 -12.71
N LEU A 42 -0.22 5.46 -11.85
CA LEU A 42 1.20 5.23 -12.18
C LEU A 42 1.53 3.80 -12.63
N GLY A 43 0.51 2.98 -12.91
CA GLY A 43 0.65 1.65 -13.51
C GLY A 43 0.65 0.48 -12.54
N MET A 44 0.35 0.71 -11.26
CA MET A 44 0.16 -0.38 -10.29
C MET A 44 -1.24 -1.00 -10.46
N PRO A 45 -1.38 -2.33 -10.60
CA PRO A 45 -2.69 -2.97 -10.58
C PRO A 45 -3.44 -2.68 -9.27
N PRO A 46 -4.76 -2.41 -9.28
CA PRO A 46 -5.53 -2.07 -8.06
C PRO A 46 -5.38 -3.08 -6.93
N ARG A 47 -5.44 -4.39 -7.25
CA ARG A 47 -5.20 -5.46 -6.26
C ARG A 47 -3.80 -5.37 -5.63
N GLN A 48 -2.78 -5.02 -6.41
CA GLN A 48 -1.42 -4.88 -5.89
C GLN A 48 -1.31 -3.68 -4.95
N ALA A 49 -2.04 -2.59 -5.20
CA ALA A 49 -2.06 -1.44 -4.30
C ALA A 49 -2.60 -1.81 -2.91
N ILE A 50 -3.65 -2.63 -2.84
CA ILE A 50 -4.18 -3.18 -1.56
C ILE A 50 -3.14 -4.06 -0.85
N VAL A 51 -2.47 -4.95 -1.59
CA VAL A 51 -1.38 -5.80 -1.05
C VAL A 51 -0.21 -4.97 -0.51
N HIS A 52 0.11 -3.86 -1.18
CA HIS A 52 1.16 -2.92 -0.74
C HIS A 52 0.78 -2.20 0.55
N ALA A 53 -0.50 -2.11 0.88
CA ALA A 53 -1.01 -1.50 2.12
C ALA A 53 -1.36 -2.51 3.23
N THR A 54 -1.23 -3.82 2.98
CA THR A 54 -1.62 -4.88 3.92
C THR A 54 -0.47 -5.85 4.19
N SER A 55 -0.35 -6.93 3.44
CA SER A 55 0.64 -7.98 3.70
C SER A 55 2.09 -7.55 3.45
N THR A 56 2.32 -6.59 2.56
CA THR A 56 3.68 -6.08 2.28
C THR A 56 4.29 -5.34 3.48
N PRO A 57 3.64 -4.31 4.07
CA PRO A 57 4.13 -3.64 5.27
C PRO A 57 4.20 -4.58 6.48
N ALA A 58 3.22 -5.48 6.65
CA ALA A 58 3.26 -6.46 7.73
C ALA A 58 4.56 -7.28 7.70
N ARG A 59 4.97 -7.76 6.52
CA ARG A 59 6.25 -8.46 6.35
C ARG A 59 7.45 -7.55 6.60
N ALA A 60 7.42 -6.32 6.12
CA ALA A 60 8.50 -5.35 6.32
C ALA A 60 8.70 -5.01 7.82
N LEU A 61 7.64 -5.03 8.61
CA LEU A 61 7.64 -4.80 10.05
C LEU A 61 7.93 -6.07 10.87
N GLY A 62 8.15 -7.22 10.25
CA GLY A 62 8.33 -8.49 10.96
C GLY A 62 7.06 -9.03 11.65
N MET A 63 5.89 -8.56 11.22
CA MET A 63 4.58 -8.92 11.77
C MET A 63 3.71 -9.71 10.77
N GLY A 64 4.30 -10.26 9.72
CA GLY A 64 3.59 -10.96 8.64
C GLY A 64 2.76 -12.17 9.10
N ASP A 65 3.08 -12.74 10.27
CA ASP A 65 2.35 -13.86 10.87
C ASP A 65 1.26 -13.40 11.86
N LYS A 66 1.09 -12.09 12.04
CA LYS A 66 0.15 -11.50 13.00
C LYS A 66 -0.88 -10.58 12.35
N ILE A 67 -0.50 -9.79 11.34
CA ILE A 67 -1.37 -8.76 10.71
C ILE A 67 -1.21 -8.72 9.19
N GLY A 68 -2.09 -7.98 8.51
CA GLY A 68 -1.99 -7.67 7.08
C GLY A 68 -2.53 -8.75 6.14
N ASP A 69 -3.22 -9.77 6.65
CA ASP A 69 -3.93 -10.78 5.89
C ASP A 69 -5.15 -11.28 6.69
N LEU A 70 -6.14 -11.87 6.02
CA LEU A 70 -7.35 -12.40 6.66
C LEU A 70 -7.26 -13.92 6.76
N LYS A 71 -6.69 -14.41 7.87
CA LYS A 71 -6.49 -15.85 8.14
C LYS A 71 -6.71 -16.19 9.62
N PRO A 72 -7.10 -17.44 9.94
CA PRO A 72 -7.17 -17.89 11.33
C PRO A 72 -5.85 -17.69 12.09
N GLY A 73 -5.93 -17.23 13.34
CA GLY A 73 -4.77 -17.00 14.20
C GLY A 73 -4.12 -15.62 14.07
N MET A 74 -4.53 -14.80 13.10
CA MET A 74 -4.08 -13.41 12.96
C MET A 74 -4.93 -12.46 13.83
N PHE A 75 -4.44 -11.26 14.08
CA PHE A 75 -5.21 -10.22 14.76
C PHE A 75 -6.38 -9.77 13.87
N ALA A 76 -7.49 -9.39 14.51
CA ALA A 76 -8.74 -9.01 13.85
C ALA A 76 -8.72 -7.55 13.34
N ASP A 77 -7.69 -7.18 12.59
CA ASP A 77 -7.53 -5.84 11.98
C ASP A 77 -8.27 -5.80 10.63
N ILE A 78 -9.56 -5.49 10.67
CA ILE A 78 -10.47 -5.62 9.51
C ILE A 78 -11.06 -4.26 9.13
N ILE A 79 -11.07 -3.97 7.83
CA ILE A 79 -11.80 -2.84 7.24
C ILE A 79 -12.82 -3.35 6.22
N ALA A 80 -13.94 -2.64 6.08
CA ALA A 80 -14.96 -2.89 5.06
C ALA A 80 -15.37 -1.56 4.42
N VAL A 81 -15.73 -1.62 3.14
CA VAL A 81 -16.20 -0.46 2.36
C VAL A 81 -17.35 -0.91 1.45
N GLU A 82 -18.19 0.04 1.05
CA GLU A 82 -19.13 -0.15 -0.06
C GLU A 82 -18.36 -0.14 -1.39
N GLY A 83 -18.80 -0.97 -2.35
CA GLY A 83 -18.08 -1.24 -3.61
C GLY A 83 -18.76 -0.68 -4.85
#